data_AF-A0A6L4YQ58-F1
#
_entry.id   AF-A0A6L4YQ58-F1
#
_cell.length_a   1.000
_cell.length_b   1.000
_cell.length_c   1.000
_cell.angle_alpha   90.00
_cell.angle_beta   90.00
_cell.angle_gamma   90.00
#
_symmetry.space_group_name_H-M   'P 1'
#
loop_
_entity.id
_entity.type
_entity.pdbx_description
1 polymer ?
#
loop_
_entity_poly.entity_id
_entity_poly.type
_entity_poly.pdbx_seq_one_letter_code
_entity_poly.pdbx_strand_id
1 'polypeptide(L)'
;MEAKRFLTNQQVPESTAYELVERMAKQDQQALQEFYDRYNKLVFSLVLKVLNCRTDAEEVTLEVFWQVWQQATQYKETRGSVVAWLVMITRSRAIDRRRSRERSSNTLYLIDNTNIIDSSPDYVYNPEENFYSSQRREAVLNALSEM
;
A
#
# COMPACT_ATOMS: atom_id res chain seq x y z
N MET A 1 33.94 -7.36 7.30
CA MET A 1 33.48 -6.19 6.52
C MET A 1 32.13 -6.55 5.91
N GLU A 2 31.07 -6.52 6.70
CA GLU A 2 30.16 -5.36 6.93
C GLU A 2 28.88 -5.49 6.07
N ALA A 3 28.10 -6.52 6.36
CA ALA A 3 26.74 -6.70 5.83
C ALA A 3 25.73 -6.85 6.99
N LYS A 4 25.87 -5.99 8.02
CA LYS A 4 25.05 -6.04 9.25
C LYS A 4 24.30 -4.74 9.56
N ARG A 5 24.13 -3.82 8.61
CA ARG A 5 23.64 -2.46 8.93
C ARG A 5 22.35 -1.97 8.26
N PHE A 6 21.61 -2.82 7.54
CA PHE A 6 20.45 -2.36 6.74
C PHE A 6 19.06 -2.68 7.30
N LEU A 7 18.93 -3.26 8.49
CA LEU A 7 17.63 -3.47 9.13
C LEU A 7 17.68 -3.08 10.60
N THR A 8 18.01 -1.82 10.89
CA THR A 8 17.60 -1.23 12.17
C THR A 8 16.09 -0.97 12.07
N ASN A 9 15.32 -2.05 12.11
CA ASN A 9 13.91 -2.01 12.47
C ASN A 9 13.92 -1.64 13.96
N GLN A 10 13.93 -0.34 14.26
CA GLN A 10 13.74 0.12 15.63
C GLN A 10 12.48 -0.57 16.12
N GLN A 11 12.63 -1.34 17.20
CA GLN A 11 11.55 -1.97 17.92
C GLN A 11 10.66 -0.83 18.45
N VAL A 12 9.72 -0.37 17.63
CA VAL A 12 8.77 0.65 18.04
C VAL A 12 7.92 0.03 19.13
N PRO A 13 7.83 0.62 20.33
CA PRO A 13 6.95 0.13 21.37
C PRO A 13 5.53 0.07 20.82
N GLU A 14 4.85 -1.07 21.00
CA GLU A 14 3.47 -1.25 20.54
C GLU A 14 2.53 -0.18 21.10
N SER A 15 2.83 0.33 22.31
CA SER A 15 2.16 1.48 22.92
C SER A 15 2.18 2.74 22.06
N THR A 16 3.28 3.02 21.36
CA THR A 16 3.40 4.18 20.45
C THR A 16 2.70 3.95 19.12
N ALA A 17 2.48 2.71 18.69
CA ALA A 17 1.69 2.42 17.50
C ALA A 17 0.19 2.56 17.78
N TYR A 18 -0.23 2.07 18.94
CA TYR A 18 -1.59 2.16 19.42
C TYR A 18 -2.04 3.61 19.61
N GLU A 19 -1.22 4.43 20.27
CA GLU A 19 -1.51 5.85 20.50
C GLU A 19 -1.76 6.61 19.20
N LEU A 20 -0.99 6.34 18.15
CA LEU A 20 -1.20 6.96 16.83
C LEU A 20 -2.56 6.56 16.25
N VAL A 21 -2.99 5.29 16.40
CA VAL A 21 -4.30 4.84 15.95
C VAL A 21 -5.43 5.49 16.75
N GLU A 22 -5.28 5.64 18.07
CA GLU A 22 -6.27 6.36 18.88
C GLU A 22 -6.39 7.84 18.50
N ARG A 23 -5.27 8.51 18.20
CA ARG A 23 -5.26 9.90 17.72
C ARG A 23 -5.91 10.00 16.34
N MET A 24 -5.60 9.09 15.40
CA MET A 24 -6.28 9.01 14.09
C MET A 24 -7.79 8.78 14.24
N ALA A 25 -8.23 7.96 15.20
CA ALA A 25 -9.65 7.76 15.48
C ALA A 25 -10.37 9.06 15.91
N LYS A 26 -9.63 10.01 16.47
CA LYS A 26 -10.09 11.37 16.83
C LYS A 26 -9.87 12.41 15.71
N GLN A 27 -9.58 11.95 14.48
CA GLN A 27 -9.30 12.79 13.31
C GLN A 27 -8.06 13.68 13.44
N ASP A 28 -7.06 13.27 14.24
CA ASP A 28 -5.76 13.94 14.29
C ASP A 28 -4.92 13.60 13.05
N GLN A 29 -4.86 14.54 12.10
CA GLN A 29 -4.09 14.39 10.86
C GLN A 29 -2.58 14.23 11.09
N GLN A 30 -2.02 14.83 12.15
CA GLN A 30 -0.58 14.67 12.45
C GLN A 30 -0.26 13.23 12.83
N ALA A 31 -1.18 12.54 13.53
CA ALA A 31 -1.01 11.14 13.85
C ALA A 31 -0.96 10.25 12.59
N LEU A 32 -1.73 10.57 11.55
CA LEU A 32 -1.64 9.87 10.26
C LEU A 32 -0.30 10.10 9.58
N GLN A 33 0.23 11.32 9.61
CA GLN A 33 1.54 11.62 9.05
C GLN A 33 2.65 10.85 9.78
N GLU A 34 2.66 10.87 11.12
CA GLU A 34 3.61 10.11 11.93
C GLU A 34 3.50 8.59 11.66
N PHE A 35 2.28 8.08 11.53
CA PHE A 35 2.01 6.68 11.20
C PHE A 35 2.54 6.31 9.81
N TYR A 36 2.31 7.19 8.82
CA TYR A 36 2.83 7.04 7.47
C TYR A 36 4.35 7.01 7.46
N ASP A 37 5.02 7.99 8.06
CA ASP A 37 6.48 8.08 8.09
C ASP A 37 7.12 6.85 8.73
N ARG A 38 6.46 6.27 9.73
CA ARG A 38 6.90 5.05 10.41
C ARG A 38 6.71 3.78 9.57
N TYR A 39 5.57 3.61 8.92
CA TYR A 39 5.20 2.32 8.32
C TYR A 39 5.21 2.28 6.79
N ASN A 40 5.42 3.40 6.09
CA ASN A 40 5.38 3.44 4.62
C ASN A 40 6.33 2.42 3.98
N LYS A 41 7.56 2.27 4.50
CA LYS A 41 8.55 1.33 3.95
C LYS A 41 8.09 -0.11 4.06
N LEU A 42 7.46 -0.48 5.17
CA LEU A 42 6.93 -1.83 5.41
C LEU A 42 5.79 -2.13 4.43
N VAL A 43 4.81 -1.22 4.36
CA VAL A 43 3.63 -1.35 3.49
C VAL A 43 4.06 -1.42 2.03
N PHE A 44 4.85 -0.44 1.58
CA PHE A 44 5.35 -0.38 0.21
C PHE A 44 6.12 -1.63 -0.19
N SER A 45 7.04 -2.11 0.66
CA SER A 45 7.82 -3.32 0.38
C SER A 45 6.94 -4.57 0.27
N LEU A 46 5.87 -4.65 1.07
CA LEU A 46 4.93 -5.77 1.03
C LEU A 46 4.08 -5.74 -0.24
N VAL A 47 3.56 -4.57 -0.61
CA VAL A 47 2.78 -4.40 -1.84
C VAL A 47 3.63 -4.66 -3.07
N LEU A 48 4.86 -4.12 -3.12
CA LEU A 48 5.78 -4.31 -4.23
C LEU A 48 6.09 -5.80 -4.46
N LYS A 49 6.26 -6.58 -3.40
CA LYS A 49 6.46 -8.04 -3.50
C LYS A 49 5.26 -8.77 -4.10
N VAL A 50 4.04 -8.27 -3.88
CA VAL A 50 2.81 -8.91 -4.38
C VAL A 50 2.50 -8.49 -5.82
N LEU A 51 2.74 -7.22 -6.17
CA LEU A 51 2.35 -6.67 -7.46
C LEU A 51 3.47 -6.70 -8.52
N ASN A 52 4.73 -6.73 -8.08
CA ASN A 52 5.93 -6.60 -8.92
C ASN A 52 5.88 -5.39 -9.88
N CYS A 53 5.18 -4.34 -9.47
CA CYS A 53 5.00 -3.10 -10.22
C CYS A 53 5.14 -1.94 -9.22
N ARG A 54 6.10 -1.04 -9.47
CA ARG A 54 6.40 0.06 -8.56
C ARG A 54 5.26 1.08 -8.50
N THR A 55 4.73 1.49 -9.65
CA THR A 55 3.65 2.48 -9.73
C THR A 55 2.40 2.01 -9.00
N ASP A 56 1.96 0.77 -9.26
CA ASP A 56 0.84 0.17 -8.53
C ASP A 56 1.14 0.09 -7.02
N ALA A 57 2.38 -0.21 -6.64
CA ALA A 57 2.75 -0.31 -5.24
C ALA A 57 2.68 1.05 -4.52
N GLU A 58 3.07 2.14 -5.19
CA GLU A 58 2.94 3.50 -4.66
C GLU A 58 1.46 3.85 -4.44
N GLU A 59 0.60 3.58 -5.43
CA GLU A 59 -0.85 3.85 -5.32
C GLU A 59 -1.53 3.04 -4.22
N VAL A 60 -1.34 1.71 -4.22
CA VAL A 60 -1.95 0.82 -3.21
C VAL A 60 -1.43 1.12 -1.82
N THR A 61 -0.18 1.57 -1.68
CA THR A 61 0.35 2.03 -0.37
C THR A 61 -0.49 3.18 0.17
N LEU A 62 -0.80 4.18 -0.65
CA LEU A 62 -1.63 5.32 -0.24
C LEU A 62 -3.07 4.89 0.08
N GLU A 63 -3.66 3.99 -0.73
CA GLU A 63 -4.98 3.40 -0.45
C GLU A 63 -5.02 2.67 0.90
N VAL A 64 -3.94 1.97 1.28
CA VAL A 64 -3.83 1.29 2.57
C VAL A 64 -3.86 2.29 3.71
N PHE A 65 -3.10 3.39 3.64
CA PHE A 65 -3.10 4.41 4.69
C PHE A 65 -4.43 5.15 4.79
N TRP A 66 -5.08 5.43 3.66
CA TRP A 66 -6.45 5.95 3.66
C TRP A 66 -7.42 4.98 4.36
N GLN A 67 -7.33 3.70 4.04
CA GLN A 67 -8.17 2.69 4.67
C GLN A 67 -7.88 2.52 6.17
N VAL A 68 -6.63 2.68 6.61
CA VAL A 68 -6.24 2.70 8.02
C VAL A 68 -6.88 3.88 8.73
N TRP A 69 -6.82 5.08 8.15
CA TRP A 69 -7.49 6.27 8.69
C TRP A 69 -8.99 6.04 8.90
N GLN A 70 -9.68 5.55 7.86
CA GLN A 70 -11.12 5.28 7.90
C GLN A 70 -11.53 4.23 8.94
N GLN A 71 -10.67 3.23 9.17
CA GLN A 71 -10.95 2.14 10.11
C GLN A 71 -10.34 2.35 11.51
N ALA A 72 -9.62 3.45 11.75
CA ALA A 72 -8.95 3.70 13.03
C ALA A 72 -9.94 3.65 14.21
N THR A 73 -11.16 4.16 14.03
CA THR A 73 -12.25 4.12 15.04
C THR A 73 -12.74 2.73 15.39
N GLN A 74 -12.50 1.74 14.53
CA GLN A 74 -12.96 0.36 14.69
C GLN A 74 -11.86 -0.56 15.24
N TYR A 75 -10.61 -0.09 15.27
CA TYR A 75 -9.50 -0.84 15.81
C TYR A 75 -9.68 -1.06 17.32
N LYS A 76 -9.33 -2.25 17.80
CA LYS A 76 -9.33 -2.60 19.22
C LYS A 76 -8.03 -3.34 19.52
N GLU A 77 -7.27 -2.90 20.52
CA GLU A 77 -6.01 -3.53 20.92
C GLU A 77 -6.17 -5.02 21.26
N THR A 78 -7.33 -5.40 21.80
CA THR A 78 -7.68 -6.79 22.12
C THR A 78 -7.78 -7.72 20.91
N ARG A 79 -7.86 -7.19 19.68
CA ARG A 79 -7.93 -7.98 18.43
C ARG A 79 -6.55 -8.28 17.82
N GLY A 80 -5.48 -7.82 18.44
CA GLY A 80 -4.11 -8.03 18.00
C GLY A 80 -3.40 -6.71 17.69
N SER A 81 -2.11 -6.80 17.37
CA SER A 81 -1.24 -5.63 17.23
C SER A 81 -1.57 -4.76 16.02
N VAL A 82 -1.26 -3.47 16.13
CA VAL A 82 -1.42 -2.49 15.04
C VAL A 82 -0.67 -2.92 13.79
N VAL A 83 0.53 -3.49 13.95
CA VAL A 83 1.35 -3.99 12.84
C VAL A 83 0.69 -5.18 12.14
N ALA A 84 0.14 -6.14 12.90
CA ALA A 84 -0.55 -7.29 12.33
C ALA A 84 -1.80 -6.85 11.55
N TRP A 85 -2.57 -5.92 12.11
CA TRP A 85 -3.72 -5.31 11.46
C TRP A 85 -3.34 -4.57 10.17
N LEU A 86 -2.27 -3.77 10.19
CA LEU A 86 -1.75 -3.07 9.01
C LEU A 86 -1.31 -4.05 7.92
N VAL A 87 -0.60 -5.11 8.28
CA VAL A 87 -0.16 -6.15 7.34
C VAL A 87 -1.37 -6.87 6.71
N MET A 88 -2.42 -7.14 7.50
CA MET A 88 -3.67 -7.73 7.00
C MET A 88 -4.31 -6.83 5.94
N ILE A 89 -4.52 -5.55 6.25
CA ILE A 89 -5.09 -4.58 5.31
C ILE A 89 -4.24 -4.51 4.03
N THR A 90 -2.92 -4.42 4.19
CA THR A 90 -1.97 -4.33 3.07
C THR A 90 -2.06 -5.54 2.14
N ARG A 91 -2.08 -6.76 2.70
CA ARG A 91 -2.17 -7.98 1.90
C ARG A 91 -3.49 -8.06 1.15
N SER A 92 -4.61 -7.77 1.81
CA SER A 92 -5.92 -7.78 1.16
C SER A 92 -5.94 -6.83 -0.04
N ARG A 93 -5.49 -5.59 0.15
CA ARG A 93 -5.44 -4.59 -0.94
C ARG A 93 -4.53 -4.99 -2.09
N ALA A 94 -3.34 -5.50 -1.80
CA ALA A 94 -2.43 -5.94 -2.85
C ALA A 94 -3.00 -7.14 -3.64
N ILE A 95 -3.66 -8.08 -2.97
CA ILE A 95 -4.32 -9.22 -3.63
C ILE A 95 -5.49 -8.74 -4.50
N ASP A 96 -6.30 -7.79 -4.01
CA ASP A 96 -7.42 -7.23 -4.76
C ASP A 96 -6.95 -6.49 -6.01
N ARG A 97 -5.88 -5.68 -5.90
CA ARG A 97 -5.26 -5.01 -7.06
C ARG A 97 -4.71 -6.04 -8.06
N ARG A 98 -4.01 -7.08 -7.59
CA ARG A 98 -3.51 -8.17 -8.47
C ARG A 98 -4.66 -8.86 -9.22
N ARG A 99 -5.73 -9.23 -8.51
CA ARG A 99 -6.91 -9.86 -9.11
C ARG A 99 -7.66 -8.94 -10.07
N SER A 100 -7.63 -7.63 -9.82
CA SER A 100 -8.18 -6.63 -10.75
C SER A 100 -7.39 -6.63 -12.06
N ARG A 101 -6.05 -6.60 -11.99
CA ARG A 101 -5.17 -6.64 -13.17
C ARG A 101 -5.34 -7.92 -13.98
N GLU A 102 -5.41 -9.08 -13.32
CA GLU A 102 -5.64 -10.37 -13.98
C GLU A 102 -6.99 -10.39 -14.72
N ARG A 103 -8.04 -9.79 -14.13
CA ARG A 103 -9.35 -9.67 -14.78
C ARG A 103 -9.33 -8.70 -15.96
N SER A 104 -8.74 -7.53 -15.82
CA SER A 104 -8.63 -6.55 -16.92
C SER A 104 -7.82 -7.10 -18.08
N SER A 105 -6.74 -7.84 -17.80
CA SER A 105 -5.96 -8.53 -18.82
C SER A 105 -6.80 -9.60 -19.52
N ASN A 106 -7.52 -10.46 -18.78
CA ASN A 106 -8.43 -11.44 -19.37
C ASN A 106 -9.55 -10.78 -20.21
N THR A 107 -10.14 -9.67 -19.75
CA THR A 107 -11.15 -8.95 -20.53
C THR A 107 -10.57 -8.42 -21.84
N LEU A 108 -9.35 -7.89 -21.84
CA LEU A 108 -8.68 -7.41 -23.05
C LEU A 108 -8.42 -8.54 -24.07
N TYR A 109 -8.04 -9.74 -23.60
CA TYR A 109 -7.89 -10.92 -24.46
C TYR A 109 -9.22 -11.42 -25.06
N LEU A 110 -10.36 -11.19 -24.40
CA LEU A 110 -11.67 -11.58 -24.94
C LEU A 110 -12.15 -10.68 -26.09
N ILE A 111 -11.60 -9.47 -26.22
CA ILE A 111 -11.98 -8.53 -27.30
C ILE A 111 -11.13 -8.74 -28.57
N ASP A 112 -9.97 -9.41 -28.45
CA ASP A 112 -9.00 -9.59 -29.55
C ASP A 112 -9.00 -11.00 -30.18
N ASN A 113 -9.78 -11.94 -29.64
CA ASN A 113 -9.77 -13.35 -30.04
C ASN A 113 -10.65 -13.69 -31.27
N THR A 114 -10.28 -13.16 -32.44
CA THR A 114 -10.56 -13.82 -33.75
C THR A 114 -9.45 -14.77 -34.20
N ASN A 115 -8.39 -15.01 -33.42
CA ASN A 115 -7.46 -16.11 -33.68
C ASN A 115 -6.87 -16.68 -32.39
N ILE A 116 -7.20 -17.95 -32.12
CA ILE A 116 -6.66 -18.75 -31.03
C ILE A 116 -5.23 -19.18 -31.39
N ILE A 117 -4.22 -18.71 -30.64
CA ILE A 117 -2.99 -19.48 -30.40
C ILE A 117 -2.56 -19.30 -28.94
N ASP A 118 -2.35 -20.44 -28.30
CA ASP A 118 -1.83 -20.70 -26.96
C ASP A 118 -0.37 -20.22 -26.80
N SER A 119 -0.09 -19.37 -25.79
CA SER A 119 1.08 -19.44 -24.87
C SER A 119 1.19 -18.19 -23.96
N SER A 120 1.16 -18.42 -22.64
CA SER A 120 1.65 -17.68 -21.43
C SER A 120 1.95 -16.15 -21.46
N PRO A 121 1.65 -15.39 -20.36
CA PRO A 121 1.51 -13.93 -20.38
C PRO A 121 2.75 -13.17 -19.88
N ASP A 122 3.43 -12.46 -20.78
CA ASP A 122 4.44 -11.47 -20.40
C ASP A 122 3.90 -10.04 -20.58
N TYR A 123 3.85 -9.37 -19.43
CA TYR A 123 3.51 -7.97 -19.18
C TYR A 123 3.97 -7.02 -20.30
N VAL A 124 3.03 -6.37 -21.00
CA VAL A 124 3.35 -5.33 -21.99
C VAL A 124 3.77 -4.05 -21.26
N TYR A 125 5.05 -3.71 -21.40
CA TYR A 125 5.70 -2.52 -20.86
C TYR A 125 5.22 -1.24 -21.57
N ASN A 126 4.71 -0.25 -20.81
CA ASN A 126 4.43 1.10 -21.30
C ASN A 126 5.43 2.12 -20.71
N PRO A 127 6.33 2.72 -21.51
CA PRO A 127 7.41 3.60 -21.04
C PRO A 127 6.97 4.99 -20.55
N GLU A 128 5.78 5.47 -20.87
CA GLU A 128 5.38 6.86 -20.60
C GLU A 128 4.82 7.10 -19.19
N GLU A 129 4.51 6.04 -18.43
CA GLU A 129 3.79 6.16 -17.14
C GLU A 129 4.71 6.43 -15.92
N ASN A 130 6.02 6.52 -16.14
CA ASN A 130 7.04 6.62 -15.08
C ASN A 130 7.28 8.03 -14.50
N PHE A 131 6.54 9.07 -14.91
CA PHE A 131 6.91 10.45 -14.59
C PHE A 131 6.31 11.06 -13.30
N TYR A 132 5.40 10.40 -12.57
CA TYR A 132 4.63 11.08 -11.50
C TYR A 132 4.81 10.51 -10.08
N SER A 133 6.01 10.06 -9.71
CA SER A 133 6.27 9.50 -8.36
C SER A 133 6.55 10.58 -7.29
N SER A 134 7.10 11.74 -7.66
CA SER A 134 7.42 12.80 -6.69
C SER A 134 6.28 13.81 -6.47
N GLN A 135 5.50 14.14 -7.50
CA GLN A 135 4.37 15.09 -7.39
C GLN A 135 3.14 14.49 -6.67
N ARG A 136 2.92 13.17 -6.75
CA ARG A 136 1.76 12.51 -6.13
C ARG A 136 1.85 12.41 -4.61
N ARG A 137 3.06 12.30 -4.03
CA ARG A 137 3.24 12.29 -2.58
C ARG A 137 2.75 13.59 -1.94
N GLU A 138 3.13 14.72 -2.53
CA GLU A 138 2.75 16.05 -2.06
C GLU A 138 1.26 16.31 -2.29
N ALA A 139 0.73 15.90 -3.45
CA ALA A 139 -0.70 16.01 -3.76
C ALA A 139 -1.59 15.15 -2.86
N VAL A 140 -1.17 13.92 -2.50
CA VAL A 140 -1.95 13.07 -1.59
C VAL A 140 -1.86 13.57 -0.16
N LEU A 141 -0.69 14.03 0.31
CA LEU A 141 -0.60 14.65 1.64
C LEU A 141 -1.41 15.95 1.72
N ASN A 142 -1.40 16.78 0.67
CA ASN A 142 -2.23 17.99 0.60
C ASN A 142 -3.72 17.64 0.53
N ALA A 143 -4.13 16.68 -0.29
CA ALA A 143 -5.53 16.25 -0.37
C ALA A 143 -6.03 15.58 0.92
N LEU A 144 -5.15 14.91 1.66
CA LEU A 144 -5.45 14.40 3.00
C LEU A 144 -5.47 15.51 4.06
N SER A 145 -4.85 16.66 3.80
CA SER A 145 -4.87 17.84 4.68
C SER A 145 -6.02 18.81 4.42
N GLU A 146 -6.61 18.77 3.22
CA GLU A 146 -7.68 19.69 2.76
C GLU A 146 -9.11 19.14 2.93
N MET A 147 -9.29 17.90 3.43
CA MET A 147 -10.59 17.35 3.85
C MET A 147 -10.78 17.44 5.36
#